data_AF-A0A533XHP8-F1
#
_entry.id   AF-A0A533XHP8-F1
#
_cell.length_a   1.000
_cell.length_b   1.000
_cell.length_c   1.000
_cell.angle_alpha   90.00
_cell.angle_beta   90.00
_cell.angle_gamma   90.00
#
_symmetry.space_group_name_H-M   'P 1'
#
loop_
_entity.id
_entity.type
_entity.pdbx_description
1 polymer ?
#
loop_
_entity_poly.entity_id
_entity_poly.type
_entity_poly.pdbx_seq_one_letter_code
_entity_poly.pdbx_strand_id
1 'polypeptide(L)'
;MKPETTSADSYETSQSAFAAERLRVLYFLGLIANPVFFAADLLLYRQHLQELFIIRVILELGLGIAFWAFRKRWLTPNVALVFWILIGNLCIAHMTVVLGGFTAQYYNGLNLVFLAAAVIVPVSWRSHLVAQGSTLAYYYGANFFRPTTAADLNAAIENSFFLL
;
A
#
# COMPACT_ATOMS: atom_id res chain seq x y z
N MET A 1 39.62 16.60 26.15
CA MET A 1 38.98 15.32 25.80
C MET A 1 37.57 15.64 25.35
N LYS A 2 37.32 15.75 24.04
CA LYS A 2 36.00 16.05 23.46
C LYS A 2 35.23 14.72 23.39
N PRO A 3 34.00 14.61 23.90
CA PRO A 3 33.26 13.37 23.84
C PRO A 3 32.92 13.03 22.38
N GLU A 4 33.28 11.82 21.95
CA GLU A 4 32.99 11.23 20.64
C GLU A 4 31.52 10.80 20.53
N THR A 5 30.58 11.73 20.70
CA THR A 5 29.13 11.42 20.61
C THR A 5 28.47 11.96 19.35
N THR A 6 29.22 12.43 18.34
CA THR A 6 28.66 13.28 17.28
C THR A 6 28.46 12.60 15.90
N SER A 7 28.91 11.37 15.70
CA SER A 7 28.79 10.72 14.38
C SER A 7 27.44 9.99 14.21
N ALA A 8 27.04 9.15 15.16
CA ALA A 8 25.81 8.36 15.05
C ALA A 8 24.54 9.23 14.96
N ASP A 9 24.39 10.23 15.85
CA ASP A 9 23.25 11.15 15.83
C ASP A 9 23.17 11.97 14.53
N SER A 10 24.32 12.33 13.94
CA SER A 10 24.39 13.06 12.67
C SER A 10 23.96 12.17 11.48
N TYR A 11 24.33 10.89 11.49
CA TYR A 11 23.95 9.92 10.47
C TYR A 11 22.45 9.57 10.53
N GLU A 12 21.90 9.33 11.72
CA GLU A 12 20.46 9.01 11.89
C GLU A 12 19.56 10.19 11.50
N THR A 13 19.97 11.41 11.89
CA THR A 13 19.23 12.63 11.52
C THR A 13 19.25 12.84 10.00
N SER A 14 20.40 12.64 9.35
CA SER A 14 20.53 12.74 7.89
C SER A 14 19.71 11.68 7.14
N GLN A 15 19.69 10.42 7.64
CA GLN A 15 18.86 9.36 7.07
C GLN A 15 17.36 9.66 7.19
N SER A 16 16.93 10.18 8.34
CA SER A 16 15.51 10.50 8.57
C SER A 16 15.00 11.62 7.65
N ALA A 17 15.82 12.65 7.39
CA ALA A 17 15.50 13.72 6.47
C ALA A 17 15.41 13.21 5.02
N PHE A 18 16.33 12.34 4.63
CA PHE A 18 16.35 11.70 3.31
C PHE A 18 15.14 10.79 3.08
N ALA A 19 14.75 10.01 4.10
CA ALA A 19 13.55 9.18 4.07
C ALA A 19 12.27 10.03 3.95
N ALA A 20 12.21 11.17 4.63
CA ALA A 20 11.06 12.08 4.57
C ALA A 20 10.88 12.70 3.18
N GLU A 21 11.97 13.04 2.47
CA GLU A 21 11.88 13.55 1.10
C GLU A 21 11.40 12.47 0.12
N ARG A 22 11.98 11.27 0.19
CA ARG A 22 11.55 10.11 -0.62
C ARG A 22 10.10 9.75 -0.36
N LEU A 23 9.64 9.86 0.88
CA LEU A 23 8.25 9.63 1.23
C LEU A 23 7.31 10.65 0.56
N ARG A 24 7.71 11.93 0.42
CA ARG A 24 6.89 12.91 -0.33
C ARG A 24 6.74 12.51 -1.79
N VAL A 25 7.84 12.07 -2.41
CA VAL A 25 7.83 11.57 -3.80
C VAL A 25 6.89 10.36 -3.93
N LEU A 26 6.92 9.45 -2.95
CA LEU A 26 6.04 8.29 -2.91
C LEU A 26 4.55 8.67 -2.83
N TYR A 27 4.21 9.67 -2.00
CA TYR A 27 2.85 10.21 -1.93
C TYR A 27 2.39 10.85 -3.25
N PHE A 28 3.25 11.66 -3.89
CA PHE A 28 2.93 12.24 -5.19
C PHE A 28 2.74 11.17 -6.27
N LEU A 29 3.61 10.15 -6.29
CA LEU A 29 3.46 9.00 -7.18
C LEU A 29 2.12 8.30 -6.97
N GLY A 30 1.71 8.04 -5.72
CA GLY A 30 0.42 7.43 -5.42
C GLY A 30 -0.78 8.25 -5.92
N LEU A 31 -0.78 9.56 -5.64
CA LEU A 31 -1.85 10.48 -6.04
C LEU A 31 -1.93 10.65 -7.57
N ILE A 32 -0.80 10.66 -8.27
CA ILE A 32 -0.78 10.81 -9.73
C ILE A 32 -1.08 9.49 -10.44
N ALA A 33 -0.60 8.37 -9.90
CA ALA A 33 -0.83 7.05 -10.48
C ALA A 33 -2.30 6.64 -10.39
N ASN A 34 -3.01 7.04 -9.33
CA ASN A 34 -4.39 6.63 -9.11
C ASN A 34 -5.36 7.05 -10.25
N PRO A 35 -5.34 8.28 -10.78
CA PRO A 35 -6.06 8.66 -12.01
C PRO A 35 -5.71 7.80 -13.23
N VAL A 36 -4.44 7.44 -13.40
CA VAL A 36 -3.99 6.58 -14.52
C VAL A 36 -4.60 5.19 -14.39
N PHE A 37 -4.60 4.62 -13.18
CA PHE A 37 -5.24 3.33 -12.92
C PHE A 37 -6.76 3.39 -13.06
N PHE A 38 -7.41 4.50 -12.69
CA PHE A 38 -8.83 4.70 -12.97
C PHE A 38 -9.12 4.70 -14.48
N ALA A 39 -8.27 5.32 -15.28
CA ALA A 39 -8.40 5.26 -16.74
C ALA A 39 -8.27 3.81 -17.27
N ALA A 40 -7.40 3.00 -16.68
CA ALA A 40 -7.32 1.57 -17.00
C ALA A 40 -8.59 0.80 -16.59
N ASP A 41 -9.16 1.11 -15.42
CA ASP A 41 -10.40 0.51 -14.94
C ASP A 41 -11.57 0.78 -15.89
N LEU A 42 -11.68 2.00 -16.45
CA LEU A 42 -12.67 2.38 -17.47
C LEU A 42 -12.63 1.49 -18.72
N LEU A 43 -11.45 0.96 -19.07
CA LEU A 43 -11.25 0.12 -20.23
C LEU A 43 -11.50 -1.36 -19.91
N LEU A 44 -11.03 -1.84 -18.75
CA LEU A 44 -10.99 -3.26 -18.41
C LEU A 44 -12.21 -3.77 -17.64
N TYR A 45 -12.82 -2.93 -16.79
CA TYR A 45 -13.80 -3.36 -15.78
C TYR A 45 -15.09 -2.53 -15.82
N ARG A 46 -15.65 -2.35 -17.02
CA ARG A 46 -16.85 -1.51 -17.25
C ARG A 46 -18.06 -1.87 -16.38
N GLN A 47 -18.22 -3.14 -16.04
CA GLN A 47 -19.36 -3.63 -15.24
C GLN A 47 -19.25 -3.24 -13.75
N HIS A 48 -18.04 -3.06 -13.23
CA HIS A 48 -17.77 -2.76 -11.82
C HIS A 48 -17.30 -1.31 -11.60
N LEU A 49 -17.48 -0.41 -12.57
CA LEU A 49 -16.89 0.94 -12.52
C LEU A 49 -17.36 1.77 -11.33
N GLN A 50 -18.63 1.67 -10.94
CA GLN A 50 -19.13 2.44 -9.80
C GLN A 50 -18.44 2.00 -8.51
N GLU A 51 -18.32 0.68 -8.30
CA GLU A 51 -17.68 0.10 -7.12
C GLU A 51 -16.18 0.44 -7.10
N LEU A 52 -15.49 0.26 -8.22
CA LEU A 52 -14.07 0.63 -8.35
C LEU A 52 -13.85 2.12 -8.19
N PHE A 53 -14.73 2.97 -8.72
CA PHE A 53 -14.65 4.42 -8.55
C PHE A 53 -14.77 4.83 -7.08
N ILE A 54 -15.70 4.25 -6.32
CA ILE A 54 -15.82 4.52 -4.88
C ILE A 54 -14.51 4.14 -4.17
N ILE A 55 -13.95 2.97 -4.45
CA ILE A 55 -12.68 2.54 -3.85
C ILE A 55 -11.55 3.50 -4.24
N ARG A 56 -11.47 3.94 -5.50
CA ARG A 56 -10.47 4.91 -6.00
C ARG A 56 -10.59 6.26 -5.30
N VAL A 57 -11.80 6.73 -5.04
CA VAL A 57 -12.05 7.98 -4.29
C VAL A 57 -11.62 7.82 -2.83
N ILE A 58 -11.94 6.70 -2.19
CA ILE A 58 -11.49 6.40 -0.82
C ILE A 58 -9.96 6.35 -0.75
N LEU A 59 -9.31 5.71 -1.72
CA LEU A 59 -7.85 5.65 -1.84
C LEU A 59 -7.25 7.05 -1.97
N GLU A 60 -7.77 7.86 -2.90
CA GLU A 60 -7.30 9.22 -3.15
C GLU A 60 -7.44 10.11 -1.90
N LEU A 61 -8.61 10.06 -1.25
CA LEU A 61 -8.87 10.81 -0.03
C LEU A 61 -7.99 10.32 1.13
N GLY A 62 -7.83 9.01 1.29
CA GLY A 62 -6.99 8.42 2.31
C GLY A 62 -5.53 8.84 2.15
N LEU A 63 -4.98 8.73 0.94
CA LEU A 63 -3.63 9.18 0.63
C LEU A 63 -3.48 10.70 0.80
N GLY A 64 -4.47 11.49 0.37
CA GLY A 64 -4.47 12.93 0.52
C GLY A 64 -4.48 13.38 1.98
N ILE A 65 -5.33 12.77 2.82
CA ILE A 65 -5.40 13.04 4.26
C ILE A 65 -4.08 12.64 4.93
N ALA A 66 -3.55 11.45 4.64
CA ALA A 66 -2.30 10.98 5.22
C ALA A 66 -1.11 11.86 4.80
N PHE A 67 -1.07 12.31 3.54
CA PHE A 67 -0.06 13.25 3.05
C PHE A 67 -0.18 14.61 3.74
N TRP A 68 -1.40 15.13 3.90
CA TRP A 68 -1.63 16.40 4.58
C TRP A 68 -1.24 16.33 6.05
N ALA A 69 -1.59 15.25 6.76
CA ALA A 69 -1.19 15.01 8.15
C ALA A 69 0.33 14.89 8.28
N PHE A 70 1.01 14.23 7.33
CA PHE A 70 2.47 14.18 7.27
C PHE A 70 3.08 15.58 7.04
N ARG A 71 2.53 16.39 6.14
CA ARG A 71 2.93 17.78 5.89
C ARG A 71 2.76 18.68 7.11
N LYS A 72 1.72 18.44 7.93
CA LYS A 72 1.48 19.13 9.21
C LYS A 72 2.32 18.58 10.36
N ARG A 73 3.19 17.58 10.11
CA ARG A 73 4.02 16.88 11.11
C ARG A 73 3.20 16.19 12.21
N TRP A 74 1.94 15.86 11.93
CA TRP A 74 1.11 15.07 12.85
C TRP A 74 1.51 13.59 12.83
N LEU A 75 2.11 13.13 11.74
CA LEU A 75 2.63 11.77 11.57
C LEU A 75 4.15 11.80 11.45
N THR A 76 4.80 10.84 12.09
CA THR A 76 6.23 10.57 11.84
C THR A 76 6.41 9.94 10.45
N PRO A 77 7.59 10.05 9.81
CA PRO A 77 7.82 9.46 8.49
C PRO A 77 7.51 7.96 8.43
N ASN A 78 7.89 7.21 9.47
CA ASN A 78 7.62 5.76 9.54
C ASN A 78 6.12 5.47 9.60
N VAL A 79 5.35 6.24 10.37
CA VAL A 79 3.90 6.09 10.47
C VAL A 79 3.23 6.47 9.16
N ALA A 80 3.64 7.57 8.53
CA ALA A 80 3.13 8.02 7.24
C ALA A 80 3.44 7.01 6.11
N LEU A 81 4.58 6.33 6.15
CA LEU A 81 4.91 5.24 5.24
C LEU A 81 3.99 4.03 5.45
N VAL A 82 3.76 3.63 6.70
CA VAL A 82 2.83 2.53 7.03
C VAL A 82 1.42 2.85 6.53
N PHE A 83 0.93 4.08 6.75
CA PHE A 83 -0.37 4.50 6.22
C PHE A 83 -0.42 4.46 4.70
N TRP A 84 0.63 4.92 4.01
CA TRP A 84 0.68 4.88 2.55
C TRP A 84 0.54 3.44 2.02
N ILE A 85 1.29 2.50 2.60
CA ILE A 85 1.23 1.08 2.22
C ILE A 85 -0.14 0.49 2.56
N LEU A 86 -0.64 0.71 3.79
CA LEU A 86 -1.90 0.13 4.25
C LEU A 86 -3.10 0.63 3.43
N ILE A 87 -3.22 1.94 3.21
CA ILE A 87 -4.36 2.51 2.47
C ILE A 87 -4.37 1.97 1.04
N GLY A 88 -3.22 1.95 0.37
CA GLY A 88 -3.09 1.39 -0.97
C GLY A 88 -3.47 -0.08 -1.04
N ASN A 89 -2.87 -0.90 -0.18
CA ASN A 89 -3.06 -2.33 -0.20
C ASN A 89 -4.45 -2.78 0.26
N LEU A 90 -5.06 -2.12 1.25
CA LEU A 90 -6.41 -2.45 1.66
C LEU A 90 -7.42 -2.12 0.57
N CYS A 91 -7.24 -1.00 -0.15
CA CYS A 91 -8.10 -0.66 -1.29
C CYS A 91 -7.95 -1.69 -2.42
N ILE A 92 -6.72 -2.08 -2.77
CA ILE A 92 -6.47 -3.11 -3.79
C ILE A 92 -7.03 -4.48 -3.36
N ALA A 93 -6.82 -4.88 -2.11
CA ALA A 93 -7.39 -6.10 -1.56
C ALA A 93 -8.93 -6.07 -1.58
N HIS A 94 -9.55 -4.91 -1.36
CA HIS A 94 -10.99 -4.77 -1.51
C HIS A 94 -11.44 -4.86 -2.97
N MET A 95 -10.64 -4.35 -3.93
CA MET A 95 -10.93 -4.51 -5.36
C MET A 95 -10.95 -5.98 -5.79
N THR A 96 -10.10 -6.85 -5.21
CA THR A 96 -10.19 -8.30 -5.52
C THR A 96 -11.52 -8.88 -5.06
N VAL A 97 -12.02 -8.45 -3.90
CA VAL A 97 -13.33 -8.86 -3.38
C VAL A 97 -14.46 -8.40 -4.28
N VAL A 98 -14.34 -7.28 -4.99
CA VAL A 98 -15.37 -6.85 -5.96
C VAL A 98 -15.28 -7.68 -7.25
N LEU A 99 -14.08 -7.87 -7.79
CA LEU A 99 -13.86 -8.35 -9.15
C LEU A 99 -13.88 -9.86 -9.35
N GLY A 100 -13.97 -10.66 -8.29
CA GLY A 100 -14.05 -12.13 -8.44
C GLY A 100 -13.40 -12.95 -7.33
N GLY A 101 -12.93 -12.31 -6.26
CA GLY A 101 -12.32 -12.99 -5.13
C GLY A 101 -10.84 -13.28 -5.38
N PHE A 102 -10.38 -14.48 -5.00
CA PHE A 102 -8.99 -14.91 -5.16
C PHE A 102 -8.54 -15.03 -6.62
N THR A 103 -9.46 -15.20 -7.56
CA THR A 103 -9.15 -15.28 -9.01
C THR A 103 -8.90 -13.92 -9.66
N ALA A 104 -9.18 -12.82 -8.95
CA ALA A 104 -8.99 -11.49 -9.49
C ALA A 104 -7.49 -11.15 -9.64
N GLN A 105 -7.08 -10.72 -10.83
CA GLN A 105 -5.68 -10.35 -11.14
C GLN A 105 -5.16 -9.15 -10.34
N TYR A 106 -6.06 -8.45 -9.64
CA TYR A 106 -5.74 -7.29 -8.82
C TYR A 106 -4.80 -7.59 -7.64
N TYR A 107 -4.61 -8.86 -7.26
CA TYR A 107 -3.61 -9.25 -6.24
C TYR A 107 -2.19 -8.82 -6.64
N ASN A 108 -1.88 -8.76 -7.94
CA ASN A 108 -0.59 -8.26 -8.44
C ASN A 108 -0.32 -6.82 -8.00
N GLY A 109 -1.36 -6.02 -7.82
CA GLY A 109 -1.26 -4.65 -7.31
C GLY A 109 -0.69 -4.58 -5.89
N LEU A 110 -0.97 -5.58 -5.04
CA LEU A 110 -0.48 -5.62 -3.66
C LEU A 110 1.05 -5.69 -3.63
N ASN A 111 1.63 -6.51 -4.51
CA ASN A 111 3.08 -6.65 -4.63
C ASN A 111 3.74 -5.39 -5.20
N LEU A 112 3.10 -4.74 -6.17
CA LEU A 112 3.63 -3.51 -6.76
C LEU A 112 3.73 -2.37 -5.74
N VAL A 113 2.75 -2.24 -4.84
CA VAL A 113 2.77 -1.22 -3.77
C VAL A 113 3.92 -1.48 -2.81
N PHE A 114 4.12 -2.73 -2.37
CA PHE A 114 5.25 -3.08 -1.50
C PHE A 114 6.60 -2.86 -2.17
N LEU A 115 6.74 -3.26 -3.44
CA LEU A 115 7.96 -3.08 -4.21
C LEU A 115 8.28 -1.59 -4.40
N ALA A 116 7.28 -0.78 -4.77
CA ALA A 116 7.44 0.66 -4.94
C ALA A 116 7.88 1.34 -3.63
N ALA A 117 7.25 0.98 -2.51
CA ALA A 117 7.64 1.48 -1.19
C ALA A 117 9.09 1.09 -0.84
N ALA A 118 9.47 -0.18 -1.05
CA ALA A 118 10.80 -0.71 -0.75
C ALA A 118 11.92 -0.09 -1.59
N VAL A 119 11.66 0.19 -2.87
CA VAL A 119 12.64 0.81 -3.77
C VAL A 119 12.84 2.29 -3.45
N ILE A 120 11.76 3.00 -3.12
CA ILE A 120 11.79 4.46 -2.96
C ILE A 120 12.23 4.85 -1.55
N VAL A 121 11.71 4.20 -0.51
CA VAL A 121 12.00 4.52 0.89
C VAL A 121 12.65 3.30 1.56
N PRO A 122 13.76 3.45 2.29
CA PRO A 122 14.28 2.36 3.09
C PRO A 122 13.26 2.01 4.18
N VAL A 123 12.54 0.89 3.99
CA VAL A 123 11.48 0.44 4.89
C VAL A 123 12.10 -0.36 6.03
N SER A 124 11.73 -0.03 7.27
CA SER A 124 12.11 -0.86 8.41
C SER A 124 11.37 -2.21 8.34
N TRP A 125 12.05 -3.32 8.66
CA TRP A 125 11.43 -4.66 8.60
C TRP A 125 10.17 -4.76 9.46
N ARG A 126 10.12 -4.05 10.60
CA ARG A 126 8.94 -4.01 11.49
C ARG A 126 7.75 -3.35 10.82
N SER A 127 7.96 -2.19 10.18
CA SER A 127 6.92 -1.49 9.43
C SER A 127 6.41 -2.35 8.27
N HIS A 128 7.31 -3.07 7.60
CA HIS A 128 6.96 -3.97 6.51
C HIS A 128 6.08 -5.13 7.00
N LEU A 129 6.49 -5.83 8.07
CA LEU A 129 5.70 -6.94 8.61
C LEU A 129 4.32 -6.53 9.11
N VAL A 130 4.20 -5.38 9.77
CA VAL A 130 2.89 -4.88 10.22
C VAL A 130 1.99 -4.59 9.03
N ALA A 131 2.52 -3.92 8.00
CA ALA A 131 1.75 -3.59 6.81
C ALA A 131 1.38 -4.83 5.99
N GLN A 132 2.31 -5.76 5.82
CA GLN A 132 2.09 -7.02 5.09
C GLN A 132 1.14 -7.93 5.86
N GLY A 133 1.36 -8.17 7.15
CA GLY A 133 0.45 -8.97 7.97
C GLY A 133 -0.97 -8.42 7.97
N SER A 134 -1.12 -7.09 8.09
CA SER A 134 -2.44 -6.43 8.04
C SER A 134 -3.09 -6.55 6.66
N THR A 135 -2.30 -6.41 5.58
CA THR A 135 -2.78 -6.57 4.21
C THR A 135 -3.25 -8.01 3.95
N LEU A 136 -2.46 -9.00 4.36
CA LEU A 136 -2.78 -10.42 4.20
C LEU A 136 -4.01 -10.80 5.03
N ALA A 137 -4.07 -10.38 6.28
CA ALA A 137 -5.21 -10.65 7.15
C ALA A 137 -6.52 -10.10 6.54
N TYR A 138 -6.47 -8.87 6.01
CA TYR A 138 -7.63 -8.29 5.33
C TYR A 138 -7.94 -9.00 4.00
N TYR A 139 -6.93 -9.26 3.17
CA TYR A 139 -7.10 -9.94 1.88
C TYR A 139 -7.73 -11.32 2.05
N TYR A 140 -7.15 -12.19 2.87
CA TYR A 140 -7.73 -13.51 3.11
C TYR A 140 -9.08 -13.40 3.79
N GLY A 141 -9.17 -12.61 4.87
CA GLY A 141 -10.41 -12.44 5.62
C GLY A 141 -11.58 -12.00 4.74
N ALA A 142 -11.41 -10.91 3.98
CA ALA A 142 -12.46 -10.35 3.15
C ALA A 142 -12.86 -11.28 1.97
N ASN A 143 -11.90 -12.00 1.38
CA ASN A 143 -12.20 -12.96 0.30
C ASN A 143 -12.85 -14.26 0.83
N PHE A 144 -12.52 -14.72 2.05
CA PHE A 144 -13.15 -15.89 2.66
C PHE A 144 -14.63 -15.69 3.05
N PHE A 145 -15.06 -14.45 3.27
CA PHE A 145 -16.48 -14.15 3.50
C PHE A 145 -17.35 -14.30 2.23
N ARG A 146 -16.74 -14.46 1.04
CA ARG A 146 -17.47 -14.81 -0.19
C ARG A 146 -17.67 -16.33 -0.26
N PRO A 147 -18.76 -16.80 -0.91
CA PRO A 147 -18.92 -18.21 -1.23
C PRO A 147 -17.70 -18.69 -2.03
N THR A 148 -16.93 -19.61 -1.45
CA THR A 148 -15.64 -20.04 -1.97
C THR A 148 -15.79 -21.35 -2.74
N THR A 149 -15.24 -21.41 -3.94
CA THR A 149 -15.18 -22.63 -4.77
C THR A 149 -13.80 -23.30 -4.67
N ALA A 150 -13.68 -24.53 -5.16
CA ALA A 150 -12.38 -25.21 -5.23
C ALA A 150 -11.35 -24.46 -6.10
N ALA A 151 -11.80 -23.76 -7.14
CA ALA A 151 -10.95 -22.91 -7.97
C ALA A 151 -10.41 -21.71 -7.20
N ASP A 152 -11.23 -21.11 -6.32
CA ASP A 152 -10.82 -19.97 -5.50
C ASP A 152 -9.76 -20.37 -4.46
N LEU A 153 -9.86 -21.59 -3.91
CA LEU A 153 -8.86 -22.11 -2.97
C LEU A 153 -7.51 -22.37 -3.66
N ASN A 154 -7.53 -22.92 -4.88
CA ASN A 154 -6.30 -23.08 -5.67
C ASN A 154 -5.66 -21.73 -5.99
N ALA A 155 -6.47 -20.76 -6.42
CA ALA A 155 -5.99 -19.38 -6.65
C ALA A 155 -5.43 -18.74 -5.36
N ALA A 156 -6.05 -18.98 -4.20
CA ALA A 156 -5.53 -18.49 -2.93
C ALA A 156 -4.15 -19.07 -2.59
N ILE A 157 -3.95 -20.37 -2.85
CA ILE A 157 -2.65 -21.05 -2.65
C ILE A 157 -1.61 -20.47 -3.63
N GLU A 158 -1.96 -20.33 -4.91
CA GLU A 158 -1.07 -19.73 -5.91
C GLU A 158 -0.68 -18.30 -5.55
N ASN A 159 -1.65 -17.47 -5.15
CA ASN A 159 -1.39 -16.10 -4.72
C ASN A 159 -0.52 -16.05 -3.46
N SER A 160 -0.63 -17.05 -2.56
CA SER A 160 0.21 -17.15 -1.36
C SER A 160 1.70 -17.21 -1.69
N PHE A 161 2.09 -17.88 -2.79
CA PHE A 161 3.49 -17.95 -3.20
C PHE A 161 4.09 -16.60 -3.59
N PHE A 162 3.25 -15.66 -4.04
CA PHE A 162 3.68 -14.33 -4.46
C PHE A 162 3.50 -13.26 -3.39
N LEU A 163 2.64 -13.51 -2.40
CA LEU A 163 2.28 -12.54 -1.36
C LEU A 163 3.05 -12.75 -0.03
N LEU A 164 3.70 -13.91 0.15
CA LEU A 164 4.60 -14.25 1.26
C LEU A 164 6.06 -13.98 0.87
#